data_AF-A0A2N0ZGA3-F1
#
_entry.id   AF-A0A2N0ZGA3-F1
#
_cell.length_a   1.000
_cell.length_b   1.000
_cell.length_c   1.000
_cell.angle_alpha   90.00
_cell.angle_beta   90.00
_cell.angle_gamma   90.00
#
_symmetry.space_group_name_H-M   'P 1'
#
loop_
_entity.id
_entity.type
_entity.pdbx_description
1 polymer ?
#
loop_
_entity_poly.entity_id
_entity_poly.type
_entity_poly.pdbx_seq_one_letter_code
_entity_poly.pdbx_strand_id
1 'polypeptide(L)'
;MEFLAIVCGIIGALLTFNLLFSLLYLLSKTAGNGFYRWVVHDLEFLMILSFPFFGLTQYVASSVYERFNWFVARILLVVYAILLLIVAIIFFMLFSHFAESM
;
A
#
# COMPACT_ATOMS: atom_id res chain seq x y z
N MET A 1 6.81 -23.72 -9.93
CA MET A 1 5.88 -22.66 -10.37
C MET A 1 4.97 -22.23 -9.21
N GLU A 2 4.47 -23.17 -8.40
CA GLU A 2 3.67 -22.90 -7.19
C GLU A 2 4.23 -21.82 -6.26
N PHE A 3 5.51 -21.93 -5.86
CA PHE A 3 6.12 -20.96 -4.97
C PHE A 3 6.08 -19.53 -5.54
N LEU A 4 6.33 -19.37 -6.84
CA LEU A 4 6.26 -18.06 -7.51
C LEU A 4 4.82 -17.54 -7.58
N ALA A 5 3.84 -18.40 -7.84
CA ALA A 5 2.43 -18.03 -7.81
C ALA A 5 2.05 -17.53 -6.40
N ILE A 6 2.37 -18.28 -5.34
CA ILE A 6 2.07 -17.91 -3.96
C ILE A 6 2.69 -16.55 -3.61
N VAL A 7 3.97 -16.33 -3.95
CA VAL A 7 4.65 -15.05 -3.71
C VAL A 7 3.97 -13.91 -4.48
N CYS A 8 3.62 -14.11 -5.76
CA CYS A 8 2.91 -13.09 -6.55
C CYS A 8 1.54 -12.75 -5.98
N GLY A 9 0.78 -13.76 -5.53
CA GLY A 9 -0.52 -13.58 -4.88
C GLY A 9 -0.42 -12.80 -3.57
N ILE A 10 0.57 -13.12 -2.73
CA ILE A 10 0.82 -12.40 -1.47
C ILE A 10 1.18 -10.94 -1.75
N ILE A 11 2.09 -10.69 -2.70
CA ILE A 11 2.48 -9.32 -3.07
C ILE A 11 1.27 -8.53 -3.60
N GLY A 12 0.46 -9.13 -4.49
CA GLY A 12 -0.78 -8.52 -4.98
C GLY A 12 -1.76 -8.15 -3.86
N ALA A 13 -1.93 -9.05 -2.87
CA ALA A 13 -2.76 -8.79 -1.70
C ALA A 13 -2.21 -7.64 -0.84
N LEU A 14 -0.90 -7.60 -0.57
CA LEU A 14 -0.24 -6.52 0.18
C LEU A 14 -0.35 -5.16 -0.53
N LEU A 15 -0.21 -5.13 -1.85
CA LEU A 15 -0.42 -3.93 -2.66
C LEU A 15 -1.87 -3.45 -2.59
N THR A 16 -2.83 -4.36 -2.47
CA THR A 16 -4.26 -4.03 -2.29
C THR A 16 -4.51 -3.36 -0.94
N PHE A 17 -3.89 -3.83 0.14
CA PHE A 17 -3.95 -3.15 1.44
C PHE A 17 -3.35 -1.74 1.38
N ASN A 18 -2.19 -1.58 0.73
CA ASN A 18 -1.58 -0.26 0.50
C ASN A 18 -2.49 0.65 -0.34
N LEU A 19 -3.16 0.11 -1.36
CA LEU A 19 -4.12 0.86 -2.18
C LEU A 19 -5.29 1.37 -1.33
N LEU A 20 -5.93 0.50 -0.55
CA LEU A 20 -7.01 0.90 0.36
C LEU A 20 -6.54 1.98 1.35
N PHE A 21 -5.33 1.82 1.88
CA PHE A 21 -4.77 2.79 2.80
C PHE A 21 -4.43 4.13 2.14
N SER A 22 -4.07 4.12 0.86
CA SER A 22 -3.82 5.35 0.08
C SER A 22 -5.12 6.16 -0.10
N LEU A 23 -6.26 5.48 -0.26
CA LEU A 23 -7.57 6.11 -0.32
C LEU A 23 -7.94 6.76 1.01
N LEU A 24 -7.60 6.13 2.14
CA LEU A 24 -7.79 6.74 3.47
C LEU A 24 -7.01 8.05 3.60
N TYR A 25 -5.76 8.07 3.12
CA TYR A 25 -4.94 9.28 3.11
C TYR A 25 -5.48 10.37 2.19
N LEU A 26 -6.03 10.00 1.04
CA LEU A 26 -6.65 10.92 0.10
C LEU A 26 -7.86 11.62 0.73
N LEU A 27 -8.69 10.86 1.47
CA LEU A 27 -9.80 11.40 2.24
C LEU A 27 -9.30 12.35 3.34
N SER A 28 -8.39 11.87 4.19
CA SER A 28 -7.87 12.65 5.31
C SER A 28 -6.49 12.19 5.79
N LYS A 29 -5.52 13.11 5.79
CA LYS A 29 -4.20 12.91 6.41
C LYS A 29 -4.31 12.48 7.86
N THR A 30 -5.21 13.11 8.63
CA THR A 30 -5.40 12.83 10.05
C THR A 30 -5.97 11.43 10.28
N ALA A 31 -6.90 10.99 9.43
CA ALA A 31 -7.45 9.64 9.51
C ALA A 31 -6.40 8.58 9.17
N GLY A 32 -5.61 8.80 8.10
CA GLY A 32 -4.50 7.90 7.73
C GLY A 32 -3.47 7.76 8.85
N ASN A 33 -2.96 8.89 9.36
CA ASN A 33 -2.00 8.88 10.46
C ASN A 33 -2.57 8.26 11.75
N GLY A 34 -3.84 8.57 12.07
CA GLY A 34 -4.51 8.02 13.24
C GLY A 34 -4.68 6.50 13.15
N PHE A 35 -5.07 5.99 11.98
CA PHE A 35 -5.20 4.57 11.74
C PHE A 35 -3.85 3.84 11.83
N TYR A 36 -2.80 4.35 11.19
CA TYR A 36 -1.47 3.74 11.30
C TYR A 36 -0.97 3.70 12.74
N ARG A 37 -1.13 4.80 13.48
CA ARG A 37 -0.74 4.86 14.89
C ARG A 37 -1.55 3.89 15.75
N TRP A 38 -2.83 3.72 15.45
CA TRP A 38 -3.69 2.74 16.12
C TRP A 38 -3.26 1.30 15.82
N VAL A 39 -2.91 0.98 14.57
CA VAL A 39 -2.43 -0.35 14.16
C VAL A 39 -1.07 -0.69 14.79
N VAL A 40 -0.17 0.29 14.91
CA VAL A 40 1.21 0.08 15.42
C VAL A 40 1.31 0.19 16.95
N HIS A 41 0.33 0.80 17.60
CA HIS A 41 0.10 0.85 19.05
C HIS A 41 1.35 0.70 19.95
N ASP A 42 2.19 1.74 20.04
CA ASP A 42 3.39 1.87 20.91
C ASP A 42 4.37 0.67 20.99
N LEU A 43 4.19 -0.36 20.18
CA LEU A 43 4.98 -1.57 20.12
C LEU A 43 5.81 -1.49 18.84
N GLU A 44 7.08 -1.11 18.97
CA GLU A 44 8.01 -0.97 17.85
C GLU A 44 8.10 -2.25 16.98
N PHE A 45 7.91 -3.43 17.59
CA PHE A 45 7.84 -4.70 16.86
C PHE A 45 6.66 -4.77 15.87
N LEU A 46 5.51 -4.20 16.25
CA LEU A 46 4.32 -4.19 15.43
C LEU A 46 4.47 -3.26 14.21
N MET A 47 5.38 -2.29 14.30
CA MET A 47 5.77 -1.43 13.18
C MET A 47 6.43 -2.24 12.06
N ILE A 48 7.35 -3.15 12.41
CA ILE A 48 8.05 -4.00 11.43
C ILE A 48 7.05 -4.95 10.76
N LEU A 49 6.13 -5.53 11.54
CA LEU A 49 5.15 -6.48 11.02
C LEU A 49 4.09 -5.84 10.13
N SER A 50 3.68 -4.60 10.43
CA SER A 50 2.68 -3.84 9.67
C SER A 50 3.26 -3.08 8.47
N PHE A 51 4.59 -2.92 8.40
CA PHE A 51 5.28 -2.24 7.31
C PHE A 51 4.89 -2.75 5.90
N PRO A 52 4.88 -4.06 5.61
CA PRO A 52 4.49 -4.55 4.29
C PRO A 52 3.02 -4.22 3.93
N PHE A 53 2.14 -4.10 4.92
CA PHE A 53 0.72 -3.83 4.71
C PHE A 53 0.41 -2.34 4.51
N PHE A 54 1.04 -1.47 5.29
CA PHE A 54 0.69 -0.05 5.36
C PHE A 54 1.89 0.91 5.28
N GLY A 55 3.10 0.41 5.57
CA GLY A 55 4.29 1.22 5.76
C GLY A 55 4.74 1.99 4.50
N LEU A 56 4.62 1.37 3.32
CA LEU A 56 4.95 2.06 2.06
C LEU A 56 4.06 3.28 1.83
N THR A 57 2.75 3.09 1.96
CA THR A 57 1.78 4.18 1.79
C THR A 57 1.92 5.22 2.90
N GLN A 58 2.13 4.80 4.15
CA GLN A 58 2.42 5.69 5.28
C GLN A 58 3.60 6.62 4.96
N TYR A 59 4.71 6.04 4.49
CA TYR A 59 5.94 6.76 4.19
C TYR A 59 5.76 7.75 3.05
N VAL A 60 5.14 7.32 1.95
CA VAL A 60 4.88 8.17 0.78
C VAL A 60 3.93 9.30 1.16
N ALA A 61 2.80 9.00 1.82
CA ALA A 61 1.83 10.01 2.21
C ALA A 61 2.42 11.03 3.18
N SER A 62 3.19 10.59 4.18
CA SER A 62 3.85 11.48 5.14
C SER A 62 4.82 12.43 4.43
N SER A 63 5.69 11.88 3.58
CA SER A 63 6.68 12.65 2.81
C SER A 63 6.02 13.69 1.88
N VAL A 64 4.91 13.31 1.23
CA VAL A 64 4.19 14.17 0.30
C VAL A 64 3.45 15.29 1.05
N TYR A 65 2.77 14.97 2.16
CA TYR A 65 2.05 15.95 2.96
C TYR A 65 2.95 16.88 3.79
N GLU A 66 4.23 16.55 3.98
CA GLU A 66 5.22 17.45 4.61
C GLU A 66 5.86 18.40 3.61
N ARG A 67 6.07 17.97 2.36
CA ARG A 67 6.77 18.76 1.33
C ARG A 67 5.86 19.65 0.50
N PHE A 68 4.59 19.28 0.33
CA PHE A 68 3.68 19.95 -0.59
C PHE A 68 2.40 20.45 0.10
N ASN A 69 1.75 21.43 -0.54
CA ASN A 69 0.42 21.90 -0.13
C ASN A 69 -0.62 20.76 -0.22
N TRP A 70 -1.68 20.87 0.56
CA TRP A 70 -2.73 19.83 0.67
C TRP A 70 -3.32 19.39 -0.67
N PHE A 71 -3.47 20.31 -1.63
CA PHE A 71 -4.01 20.03 -2.95
C PHE A 71 -3.02 19.21 -3.81
N VAL A 72 -1.76 19.66 -3.89
CA VAL A 72 -0.69 18.95 -4.62
C VAL A 72 -0.46 17.57 -4.00
N ALA A 73 -0.50 17.47 -2.67
CA ALA A 73 -0.36 16.22 -1.97
C ALA A 73 -1.44 15.19 -2.36
N ARG A 74 -2.69 15.63 -2.50
CA ARG A 74 -3.78 14.77 -2.97
C ARG A 74 -3.59 14.32 -4.41
N ILE A 75 -3.15 15.20 -5.31
CA ILE A 75 -2.86 14.83 -6.70
C ILE A 75 -1.76 13.77 -6.77
N LEU A 76 -0.67 13.97 -6.03
CA LEU A 76 0.43 13.01 -5.97
C LEU A 76 -0.02 11.66 -5.38
N LEU A 77 -0.91 11.67 -4.38
CA LEU A 77 -1.49 10.45 -3.83
C LEU A 77 -2.42 9.74 -4.82
N VAL A 78 -3.17 10.47 -5.66
CA VAL A 78 -3.95 9.87 -6.77
C VAL A 78 -3.01 9.16 -7.74
N VAL A 79 -1.92 9.82 -8.16
CA VAL A 79 -0.91 9.21 -9.05
C VAL A 79 -0.31 7.96 -8.40
N TYR A 80 0.03 8.03 -7.12
CA TYR A 80 0.53 6.89 -6.36
C TYR A 80 -0.48 5.73 -6.29
N ALA A 81 -1.76 6.02 -6.04
CA ALA A 81 -2.82 5.01 -6.01
C ALA A 81 -3.01 4.34 -7.38
N ILE A 82 -2.93 5.10 -8.48
CA ILE A 82 -2.98 4.55 -9.84
C ILE A 82 -1.79 3.63 -10.10
N LEU A 83 -0.58 4.03 -9.68
CA LEU A 83 0.61 3.18 -9.81
C LEU A 83 0.47 1.90 -9.00
N LEU A 84 0.02 1.98 -7.74
CA LEU A 84 -0.27 0.80 -6.92
C LEU A 84 -1.27 -0.14 -7.59
N LEU A 85 -2.35 0.41 -8.18
CA LEU A 85 -3.35 -0.37 -8.88
C LEU A 85 -2.76 -1.11 -10.09
N ILE A 86 -1.97 -0.41 -10.92
CA ILE A 86 -1.31 -1.02 -12.09
C ILE A 86 -0.39 -2.16 -11.65
N VAL A 87 0.44 -1.93 -10.62
CA VAL A 87 1.37 -2.94 -10.11
C VAL A 87 0.60 -4.12 -9.50
N ALA A 88 -0.48 -3.87 -8.76
CA ALA A 88 -1.32 -4.95 -8.22
C ALA A 88 -1.94 -5.80 -9.33
N ILE A 89 -2.47 -5.19 -10.40
CA ILE A 89 -3.01 -5.90 -11.57
C ILE A 89 -1.93 -6.77 -12.22
N ILE A 90 -0.71 -6.25 -12.40
CA ILE A 90 0.41 -7.02 -12.96
C ILE A 90 0.71 -8.25 -12.09
N PHE A 91 0.81 -8.09 -10.77
CA PHE A 91 1.05 -9.22 -9.87
C PHE A 91 -0.08 -10.26 -9.88
N PHE A 92 -1.34 -9.82 -10.00
CA PHE A 92 -2.46 -10.75 -10.13
C PHE A 92 -2.48 -11.48 -11.47
N MET A 93 -2.10 -10.82 -12.57
CA MET A 93 -1.93 -11.48 -13.88
C MET A 93 -0.78 -12.49 -13.86
N LEU A 94 0.33 -12.17 -13.21
CA LEU A 94 1.45 -13.11 -13.03
C LEU A 94 1.03 -14.29 -12.16
N PHE A 95 0.28 -14.03 -11.08
CA PHE A 95 -0.29 -15.09 -10.24
C PHE A 95 -1.16 -16.05 -11.05
N SER A 96 -2.12 -15.53 -11.84
CA SER A 96 -2.99 -16.39 -12.66
C SER A 96 -2.20 -17.17 -13.70
N HIS A 97 -1.23 -16.53 -14.37
CA HIS A 97 -0.39 -17.19 -15.36
C HIS A 97 0.41 -18.35 -14.74
N PHE A 98 1.06 -18.13 -13.58
CA PHE A 98 1.82 -19.18 -12.92
C PHE A 98 0.94 -20.27 -12.31
N ALA A 99 -0.29 -19.95 -11.91
CA ALA A 99 -1.25 -20.91 -11.41
C ALA A 99 -1.85 -21.80 -12.52
N GLU A 100 -2.08 -21.27 -13.73
CA GLU A 100 -2.58 -22.03 -14.89
C GLU A 100 -1.50 -22.87 -15.57
N SER A 101 -0.24 -22.44 -15.50
CA SER A 101 0.92 -23.16 -16.05
C SER A 101 1.36 -24.38 -15.21
N MET A 102 0.49 -24.82 -14.30
CA MET A 102 0.69 -25.87 -13.33
C MET A 102 -0.16 -27.09 -13.67
#